data_AF-A0A973AMR5-F1
#
_entry.id   AF-A0A973AMR5-F1
#
_cell.length_a   1.000
_cell.length_b   1.000
_cell.length_c   1.000
_cell.angle_alpha   90.00
_cell.angle_beta   90.00
_cell.angle_gamma   90.00
#
_symmetry.space_group_name_H-M   'P 1'
#
loop_
_entity.id
_entity.type
_entity.pdbx_description
1 polymer ?
#
loop_
_entity_poly.entity_id
_entity_poly.type
_entity_poly.pdbx_seq_one_letter_code
_entity_poly.pdbx_strand_id
1 'polypeptide(L)'
;MSDHESWVPDHHVSTTPVVEAVPFAQMRGPADLCGRAAGPVEHDPANQNQPVGDVLADESVLFEQLPAVIRGAVDEWAAHLRAKPWHWRREVMTRFASVFADQFRQNIPTLDDDAYEELKDIGFTCLLERLDDGAAIHDLHQARLYLDSVHDRHQAAARLFLNARGPRVLGHA
;
A
#
# COMPACT_ATOMS: atom_id res chain seq x y z
N MET A 1 -56.29 -29.12 -3.36
CA MET A 1 -56.24 -27.95 -2.46
C MET A 1 -56.74 -26.78 -3.26
N SER A 2 -57.75 -26.11 -2.73
CA SER A 2 -58.63 -25.16 -3.42
C SER A 2 -57.95 -23.86 -3.85
N ASP A 3 -58.46 -23.31 -4.95
CA ASP A 3 -58.29 -21.95 -5.43
C ASP A 3 -58.77 -20.89 -4.43
N HIS A 4 -58.08 -19.75 -4.38
CA HIS A 4 -58.66 -18.43 -4.10
C HIS A 4 -57.78 -17.32 -4.70
N GLU A 5 -58.22 -16.75 -5.82
CA GLU A 5 -57.87 -15.41 -6.30
C GLU A 5 -58.36 -14.36 -5.29
N SER A 6 -57.65 -13.25 -5.10
CA SER A 6 -57.95 -11.90 -5.67
C SER A 6 -57.51 -10.90 -4.57
N TRP A 7 -56.85 -9.77 -4.77
CA TRP A 7 -57.20 -8.59 -5.57
C TRP A 7 -56.10 -7.51 -5.37
N VAL A 8 -55.84 -6.66 -6.37
CA VAL A 8 -55.03 -5.42 -6.31
C VAL A 8 -55.98 -4.25 -6.62
N PRO A 9 -55.76 -3.02 -6.08
CA PRO A 9 -55.34 -1.95 -6.99
C PRO A 9 -54.43 -0.85 -6.41
N ASP A 10 -53.72 -0.23 -7.35
CA ASP A 10 -52.94 1.01 -7.34
C ASP A 10 -53.71 2.31 -6.98
N HIS A 11 -52.94 3.36 -6.63
CA HIS A 11 -52.97 4.75 -7.14
C HIS A 11 -52.45 5.74 -6.05
N HIS A 12 -51.27 6.36 -6.18
CA HIS A 12 -50.86 7.56 -6.95
C HIS A 12 -51.00 8.93 -6.24
N VAL A 13 -49.95 9.76 -6.41
CA VAL A 13 -49.88 11.26 -6.43
C VAL A 13 -49.33 12.03 -5.20
N SER A 14 -48.06 12.46 -5.34
CA SER A 14 -47.50 13.82 -5.31
C SER A 14 -48.15 14.96 -4.47
N THR A 15 -47.35 15.67 -3.66
CA THR A 15 -47.38 17.16 -3.58
C THR A 15 -46.19 17.72 -2.78
N THR A 16 -45.50 18.70 -3.35
CA THR A 16 -44.61 19.68 -2.69
C THR A 16 -45.43 20.79 -2.01
N PRO A 17 -44.80 21.57 -1.11
CA PRO A 17 -44.96 23.02 -1.18
C PRO A 17 -43.67 23.84 -1.00
N VAL A 18 -43.82 25.12 -1.32
CA VAL A 18 -42.85 26.19 -1.59
C VAL A 18 -42.76 27.16 -0.37
N VAL A 19 -41.52 27.52 0.00
CA VAL A 19 -40.96 28.81 0.50
C VAL A 19 -41.67 29.63 1.59
N GLU A 20 -40.93 29.97 2.66
CA GLU A 20 -41.09 31.25 3.41
C GLU A 20 -39.74 31.73 3.99
N ALA A 21 -39.39 33.00 3.75
CA ALA A 21 -38.35 33.79 4.44
C ALA A 21 -38.96 34.39 5.73
N VAL A 22 -38.25 34.80 6.81
CA VAL A 22 -37.40 36.00 7.07
C VAL A 22 -36.93 35.90 8.58
N PRO A 23 -36.30 36.90 9.28
CA PRO A 23 -35.12 37.76 9.07
C PRO A 23 -33.99 37.58 10.15
N PHE A 24 -32.90 38.33 9.94
CA PHE A 24 -31.73 38.59 10.80
C PHE A 24 -32.02 39.01 12.27
N ALA A 25 -31.24 38.48 13.23
CA ALA A 25 -30.86 39.19 14.47
C ALA A 25 -29.54 38.63 15.04
N GLN A 26 -28.53 39.50 15.15
CA GLN A 26 -27.27 39.25 15.86
C GLN A 26 -27.46 39.45 17.37
N MET A 27 -26.83 38.62 18.21
CA MET A 27 -26.19 39.09 19.45
C MET A 27 -25.11 38.10 19.94
N ARG A 28 -23.97 38.68 20.37
CA ARG A 28 -22.71 38.02 20.73
C ARG A 28 -22.65 37.60 22.21
N GLY A 29 -21.91 36.52 22.46
CA GLY A 29 -20.81 36.46 23.46
C GLY A 29 -20.88 35.28 24.45
N PRO A 30 -19.78 34.94 25.16
CA PRO A 30 -18.37 35.35 25.00
C PRO A 30 -17.43 34.16 24.70
N ALA A 31 -16.16 34.48 24.47
CA ALA A 31 -15.06 33.54 24.33
C ALA A 31 -15.01 32.51 25.46
N ASP A 32 -14.89 31.23 25.12
CA ASP A 32 -13.71 30.41 25.38
C ASP A 32 -14.02 28.94 25.07
N LEU A 33 -12.99 28.23 24.65
CA LEU A 33 -12.82 26.76 24.60
C LEU A 33 -12.62 26.19 23.19
N CYS A 34 -11.33 26.16 22.83
CA CYS A 34 -10.66 25.06 22.13
C CYS A 34 -11.12 24.75 20.69
N GLY A 35 -10.29 25.14 19.72
CA GLY A 35 -10.37 24.53 18.39
C GLY A 35 -9.60 25.29 17.32
N ARG A 36 -8.27 25.17 17.38
CA ARG A 36 -7.28 25.53 16.35
C ARG A 36 -7.89 25.61 14.94
N ALA A 37 -7.89 26.80 14.34
CA ALA A 37 -8.25 27.01 12.96
C ALA A 37 -7.47 26.03 12.07
N ALA A 38 -8.16 25.13 11.39
CA ALA A 38 -7.60 24.40 10.26
C ALA A 38 -7.37 25.45 9.17
N GLY A 39 -6.12 25.93 9.07
CA GLY A 39 -5.67 26.69 7.91
C GLY A 39 -5.84 25.86 6.64
N PRO A 40 -5.65 26.48 5.46
CA PRO A 40 -5.69 25.74 4.20
C PRO A 40 -4.77 24.53 4.31
N VAL A 41 -5.29 23.34 3.99
CA VAL A 41 -4.43 22.18 3.77
C VAL A 41 -3.65 22.51 2.52
N GLU A 42 -2.46 23.09 2.70
CA GLU A 42 -1.50 23.19 1.62
C GLU A 42 -1.30 21.76 1.12
N HIS A 43 -1.67 21.53 -0.15
CA HIS A 43 -1.24 20.34 -0.86
C HIS A 43 0.28 20.39 -0.87
N ASP A 44 0.89 19.65 0.08
CA ASP A 44 2.33 19.45 0.11
C ASP A 44 2.78 19.04 -1.31
N PRO A 45 3.79 19.71 -1.89
CA PRO A 45 4.25 19.34 -3.21
C PRO A 45 4.65 17.86 -3.19
N ALA A 46 4.18 17.14 -4.21
CA ALA A 46 4.41 15.72 -4.38
C ALA A 46 5.86 15.34 -4.08
N ASN A 47 6.01 14.33 -3.23
CA ASN A 47 7.21 13.59 -2.92
C ASN A 47 8.30 13.65 -4.03
N GLN A 48 9.41 14.35 -3.76
CA GLN A 48 10.58 14.45 -4.66
C GLN A 48 11.55 13.28 -4.51
N ASN A 49 11.06 12.07 -4.22
CA ASN A 49 11.81 10.85 -4.48
C ASN A 49 12.03 10.77 -5.99
N GLN A 50 13.06 11.44 -6.51
CA GLN A 50 13.50 11.21 -7.88
C GLN A 50 13.72 9.70 -8.03
N PRO A 51 13.33 9.11 -9.19
CA PRO A 51 13.71 7.73 -9.47
C PRO A 51 15.22 7.64 -9.26
N VAL A 52 15.67 6.61 -8.55
CA VAL A 52 17.09 6.36 -8.28
C VAL A 52 17.75 6.12 -9.64
N GLY A 53 18.14 7.22 -10.28
CA GLY A 53 18.73 7.23 -11.60
C GLY A 53 20.18 6.81 -11.51
N ASP A 54 20.52 5.78 -12.28
CA ASP A 54 21.85 5.41 -12.78
C ASP A 54 22.95 4.99 -11.77
N VAL A 55 22.83 5.27 -10.47
CA VAL A 55 23.91 4.99 -9.50
C VAL A 55 23.93 3.53 -9.01
N LEU A 56 22.86 2.75 -9.23
CA LEU A 56 22.73 1.34 -8.82
C LEU A 56 22.30 0.44 -9.99
N ALA A 57 22.71 0.78 -11.22
CA ALA A 57 22.22 0.16 -12.45
C ALA A 57 22.70 -1.29 -12.71
N ASP A 58 23.55 -1.85 -11.85
CA ASP A 58 24.24 -3.13 -12.09
C ASP A 58 23.97 -4.19 -11.01
N GLU A 59 22.84 -4.11 -10.30
CA GLU A 59 22.35 -5.27 -9.55
C GLU A 59 21.59 -6.20 -10.50
N SER A 60 22.15 -7.39 -10.74
CA SER A 60 21.47 -8.46 -11.47
C SER A 60 20.15 -8.79 -10.77
N VAL A 61 19.02 -8.63 -11.47
CA VAL A 61 17.68 -8.96 -10.97
C VAL A 61 17.65 -10.43 -10.51
N LEU A 62 17.41 -10.68 -9.22
CA LEU A 62 17.43 -12.04 -8.64
C LEU A 62 16.36 -12.92 -9.28
N PHE A 63 15.19 -12.35 -9.55
CA PHE A 63 14.10 -13.03 -10.22
C PHE A 63 14.54 -13.67 -11.55
N GLU A 64 15.38 -13.01 -12.35
CA GLU A 64 15.79 -13.55 -13.65
C GLU A 64 16.70 -14.77 -13.53
N GLN A 65 17.36 -14.94 -12.39
CA GLN A 65 18.25 -16.07 -12.11
C GLN A 65 17.48 -17.32 -11.65
N LEU A 66 16.20 -17.18 -11.30
CA LEU A 66 15.37 -18.29 -10.86
C LEU A 66 15.03 -19.25 -12.02
N PRO A 67 14.87 -20.56 -11.73
CA PRO A 67 14.31 -21.52 -12.69
C PRO A 67 12.95 -21.07 -13.23
N ALA A 68 12.68 -21.34 -14.51
CA ALA A 68 11.48 -20.86 -15.21
C ALA A 68 10.15 -21.19 -14.51
N VAL A 69 10.05 -22.38 -13.91
CA VAL A 69 8.85 -22.81 -13.16
C VAL A 69 8.60 -21.90 -11.94
N ILE A 70 9.67 -21.55 -11.23
CA ILE A 70 9.60 -20.67 -10.07
C ILE A 70 9.27 -19.24 -10.49
N ARG A 71 9.88 -18.75 -11.58
CA ARG A 71 9.54 -17.44 -12.16
C ARG A 71 8.06 -17.35 -12.50
N GLY A 72 7.50 -18.39 -13.11
CA GLY A 72 6.07 -18.46 -13.41
C GLY A 72 5.19 -18.33 -12.15
N ALA A 73 5.52 -19.06 -11.09
CA ALA A 73 4.80 -18.94 -9.81
C ALA A 73 4.91 -17.53 -9.21
N VAL A 74 6.11 -16.95 -9.17
CA VAL A 74 6.31 -15.57 -8.67
C VAL A 74 5.52 -14.56 -9.50
N ASP A 75 5.47 -14.71 -10.83
CA ASP A 75 4.69 -13.85 -11.73
C ASP A 75 3.19 -13.92 -11.44
N GLU A 76 2.64 -15.12 -11.20
CA GLU A 76 1.23 -15.29 -10.85
C GLU A 76 0.88 -14.58 -9.53
N TRP A 77 1.74 -14.72 -8.52
CA TRP A 77 1.57 -14.02 -7.25
C TRP A 77 1.70 -12.50 -7.41
N ALA A 78 2.67 -12.02 -8.19
CA ALA A 78 2.84 -10.60 -8.47
C ALA A 78 1.60 -10.02 -9.17
N ALA A 79 1.06 -10.73 -10.17
CA ALA A 79 -0.16 -10.33 -10.86
C ALA A 79 -1.35 -10.22 -9.89
N HIS A 80 -1.51 -11.18 -8.98
CA HIS A 80 -2.56 -11.14 -7.96
C HIS A 80 -2.42 -9.95 -6.99
N LEU A 81 -1.18 -9.60 -6.64
CA LEU A 81 -0.87 -8.57 -5.66
C LEU A 81 -0.90 -7.14 -6.23
N ARG A 82 -0.71 -6.97 -7.54
CA ARG A 82 -0.56 -5.65 -8.19
C ARG A 82 -1.77 -4.73 -7.98
N ALA A 83 -2.98 -5.27 -7.87
CA ALA A 83 -4.20 -4.47 -7.61
C ALA A 83 -4.46 -4.20 -6.11
N LYS A 84 -3.65 -4.76 -5.21
CA LYS A 84 -3.88 -4.71 -3.76
C LYS A 84 -3.12 -3.55 -3.12
N PRO A 85 -3.59 -3.00 -1.99
CA PRO A 85 -2.86 -1.95 -1.28
C PRO A 85 -1.58 -2.50 -0.61
N TRP A 86 -0.57 -1.65 -0.42
CA TRP A 86 0.76 -2.05 0.06
C TRP A 86 0.77 -2.70 1.46
N HIS A 87 -0.11 -2.28 2.37
CA HIS A 87 -0.24 -2.92 3.69
C HIS A 87 -0.63 -4.40 3.57
N TRP A 88 -1.52 -4.73 2.62
CA TRP A 88 -1.94 -6.10 2.37
C TRP A 88 -0.86 -6.90 1.63
N ARG A 89 -0.19 -6.26 0.65
CA ARG A 89 0.96 -6.88 -0.02
C ARG A 89 2.00 -7.32 0.98
N ARG A 90 2.29 -6.51 2.01
CA ARG A 90 3.27 -6.84 3.05
C ARG A 90 2.96 -8.16 3.75
N GLU A 91 1.74 -8.31 4.25
CA GLU A 91 1.33 -9.53 4.95
C GLU A 91 1.43 -10.77 4.06
N VAL A 92 1.03 -10.64 2.79
CA VAL A 92 1.05 -11.74 1.83
C VAL A 92 2.46 -12.08 1.37
N MET A 93 3.31 -11.09 1.12
CA MET A 93 4.70 -11.30 0.69
C MET A 93 5.52 -12.02 1.76
N THR A 94 5.37 -11.67 3.04
CA THR A 94 6.03 -12.40 4.12
C THR A 94 5.59 -13.87 4.17
N ARG A 95 4.30 -14.15 3.97
CA ARG A 95 3.80 -15.53 3.91
C ARG A 95 4.29 -16.28 2.68
N PHE A 96 4.31 -15.61 1.53
CA PHE A 96 4.84 -16.17 0.28
C PHE A 96 6.30 -16.60 0.47
N ALA A 97 7.13 -15.75 1.05
CA ALA A 97 8.54 -16.04 1.32
C ALA A 97 8.72 -17.29 2.20
N SER A 98 7.94 -17.42 3.27
CA SER A 98 7.94 -18.63 4.11
C SER A 98 7.54 -19.88 3.33
N VAL A 99 6.42 -19.83 2.59
CA VAL A 99 5.96 -20.97 1.80
C VAL A 99 6.95 -21.35 0.70
N PHE A 100 7.58 -20.35 0.08
CA PHE A 100 8.64 -20.54 -0.89
C PHE A 100 9.80 -21.33 -0.27
N ALA A 101 10.34 -20.87 0.86
CA ALA A 101 11.43 -21.57 1.55
C ALA A 101 11.02 -22.97 2.07
N ASP A 102 9.78 -23.13 2.53
CA ASP A 102 9.23 -24.42 2.96
C ASP A 102 9.26 -25.46 1.83
N GLN A 103 8.95 -25.04 0.58
CA GLN A 103 9.03 -25.94 -0.57
C GLN A 103 10.46 -26.44 -0.82
N PHE A 104 11.47 -25.58 -0.66
CA PHE A 104 12.87 -26.02 -0.80
C PHE A 104 13.27 -26.96 0.34
N ARG A 105 12.93 -26.62 1.58
CA ARG A 105 13.24 -27.45 2.76
C ARG A 105 12.61 -28.85 2.66
N GLN A 106 11.41 -28.96 2.09
CA GLN A 106 10.75 -30.25 1.85
C GLN A 106 11.50 -31.13 0.84
N ASN A 107 12.22 -30.52 -0.09
CA ASN A 107 12.91 -31.22 -1.18
C ASN A 107 14.43 -31.35 -0.95
N ILE A 108 14.99 -30.59 0.00
CA ILE A 108 16.43 -30.59 0.34
C ILE A 108 16.56 -30.85 1.85
N PRO A 109 16.64 -32.12 2.28
CA PRO A 109 16.65 -32.48 3.70
C PRO A 109 17.88 -31.98 4.49
N THR A 110 18.94 -31.59 3.78
CA THR A 110 20.18 -31.04 4.36
C THR A 110 20.17 -29.52 4.46
N LEU A 111 19.05 -28.87 4.13
CA LEU A 111 18.92 -27.42 4.18
C LEU A 111 18.82 -26.97 5.64
N ASP A 112 19.84 -26.24 6.09
CA ASP A 112 19.92 -25.72 7.46
C ASP A 112 19.00 -24.50 7.68
N ASP A 113 19.02 -23.97 8.90
CA ASP A 113 18.19 -22.82 9.27
C ASP A 113 18.65 -21.52 8.61
N ASP A 114 19.96 -21.35 8.42
CA ASP A 114 20.52 -20.14 7.79
C ASP A 114 20.14 -20.08 6.31
N ALA A 115 20.34 -21.17 5.56
CA ALA A 115 19.92 -21.26 4.16
C ALA A 115 18.39 -21.14 3.99
N TYR A 116 17.60 -21.56 5.00
CA TYR A 116 16.16 -21.37 4.99
C TYR A 116 15.77 -19.89 5.10
N GLU A 117 16.41 -19.14 6.00
CA GLU A 117 16.18 -17.71 6.14
C GLU A 117 16.65 -16.94 4.91
N GLU A 118 17.81 -17.29 4.33
CA GLU A 118 18.27 -16.74 3.05
C GLU A 118 17.27 -16.98 1.91
N LEU A 119 16.67 -18.17 1.83
CA LEU A 119 15.65 -18.46 0.83
C LEU A 119 14.38 -17.62 1.02
N LYS A 120 14.00 -17.30 2.26
CA LYS A 120 12.89 -16.38 2.51
C LYS A 120 13.23 -15.00 1.97
N ASP A 121 14.43 -14.51 2.24
CA ASP A 121 14.89 -13.20 1.78
C ASP A 121 14.96 -13.13 0.24
N ILE A 122 15.43 -14.20 -0.41
CA ILE A 122 15.44 -14.34 -1.87
C ILE A 122 14.01 -14.36 -2.42
N GLY A 123 13.13 -15.22 -1.89
CA GLY A 123 11.76 -15.34 -2.37
C GLY A 123 10.97 -14.04 -2.19
N PHE A 124 11.17 -13.35 -1.07
CA PHE A 124 10.61 -12.03 -0.81
C PHE A 124 11.10 -11.00 -1.83
N THR A 125 12.42 -10.93 -2.04
CA THR A 125 13.04 -9.95 -2.95
C THR A 125 12.59 -10.18 -4.39
N CYS A 126 12.57 -11.43 -4.85
CA CYS A 126 12.12 -11.78 -6.20
C CYS A 126 10.66 -11.34 -6.43
N LEU A 127 9.78 -11.54 -5.44
CA LEU A 127 8.40 -11.08 -5.55
C LEU A 127 8.30 -9.55 -5.53
N LEU A 128 9.14 -8.87 -4.74
CA LEU A 128 9.18 -7.41 -4.73
C LEU A 128 9.63 -6.84 -6.07
N GLU A 129 10.67 -7.40 -6.69
CA GLU A 129 11.15 -7.00 -8.02
C GLU A 129 10.04 -7.06 -9.08
N ARG A 130 9.15 -8.06 -8.99
CA ARG A 130 8.02 -8.19 -9.90
C ARG A 130 6.90 -7.20 -9.63
N LEU A 131 6.85 -6.64 -8.44
CA LEU A 131 5.91 -5.60 -8.04
C LEU A 131 6.48 -4.18 -8.22
N ASP A 132 7.81 -4.03 -8.26
CA ASP A 132 8.50 -2.75 -8.50
C ASP A 132 8.28 -2.31 -9.95
N ASP A 133 7.69 -1.13 -10.12
CA ASP A 133 7.52 -0.46 -11.41
C ASP A 133 8.55 0.67 -11.60
N GLY A 134 9.49 0.83 -10.65
CA GLY A 134 10.48 1.90 -10.63
C GLY A 134 9.91 3.28 -10.27
N ALA A 135 8.63 3.37 -9.91
CA ALA A 135 8.03 4.61 -9.45
C ALA A 135 8.51 4.98 -8.03
N ALA A 136 8.33 6.25 -7.68
CA ALA A 136 8.64 6.75 -6.35
C ALA A 136 7.81 6.03 -5.28
N ILE A 137 8.42 5.69 -4.13
CA ILE A 137 7.70 5.13 -2.98
C ILE A 137 6.64 6.11 -2.48
N HIS A 138 5.40 5.65 -2.28
CA HIS A 138 4.26 6.53 -1.96
C HIS A 138 3.84 6.48 -0.48
N ASP A 139 4.08 5.37 0.22
CA ASP A 139 3.64 5.18 1.60
C ASP A 139 4.64 4.38 2.48
N LEU A 140 4.38 4.37 3.79
CA LEU A 140 5.25 3.73 4.79
C LEU A 140 5.25 2.20 4.70
N HIS A 141 4.18 1.56 4.21
CA HIS A 141 4.14 0.12 4.03
C HIS A 141 5.01 -0.31 2.85
N GLN A 142 4.94 0.43 1.74
CA GLN A 142 5.84 0.25 0.60
C GLN A 142 7.30 0.46 1.02
N ALA A 143 7.60 1.52 1.77
CA ALA A 143 8.96 1.78 2.25
C ALA A 143 9.51 0.64 3.13
N ARG A 144 8.67 0.07 4.01
CA ARG A 144 9.08 -1.07 4.85
C ARG A 144 9.37 -2.31 4.02
N LEU A 145 8.51 -2.62 3.03
CA LEU A 145 8.75 -3.72 2.10
C LEU A 145 10.08 -3.56 1.35
N TYR A 146 10.39 -2.36 0.89
CA TYR A 146 11.65 -2.09 0.18
C TYR A 146 12.88 -2.18 1.10
N LEU A 147 12.75 -1.89 2.40
CA LEU A 147 13.83 -2.12 3.37
C LEU A 147 14.10 -3.59 3.64
N ASP A 148 13.06 -4.42 3.62
CA ASP A 148 13.15 -5.86 3.91
C ASP A 148 13.76 -6.65 2.73
N SER A 149 14.00 -6.01 1.58
CA SER A 149 14.64 -6.61 0.40
C SER A 149 16.16 -6.70 0.53
N VAL A 150 16.77 -7.71 -0.07
CA VAL A 150 18.24 -7.86 -0.10
C VAL A 150 18.94 -6.94 -1.11
N HIS A 151 18.20 -6.39 -2.08
CA HIS A 151 18.75 -5.45 -3.07
C HIS A 151 19.03 -4.07 -2.49
N ASP A 152 20.25 -3.58 -2.71
CA ASP A 152 20.69 -2.26 -2.26
C ASP A 152 19.84 -1.16 -2.87
N ARG A 153 19.39 -1.32 -4.12
CA ARG A 153 18.48 -0.36 -4.76
C ARG A 153 17.17 -0.17 -4.01
N HIS A 154 16.52 -1.26 -3.59
CA HIS A 154 15.27 -1.16 -2.84
C HIS A 154 15.51 -0.51 -1.49
N GLN A 155 16.55 -0.95 -0.77
CA GLN A 155 16.90 -0.39 0.54
C GLN A 155 17.23 1.11 0.44
N ALA A 156 17.99 1.52 -0.58
CA ALA A 156 18.34 2.91 -0.82
C ALA A 156 17.09 3.77 -1.09
N ALA A 157 16.19 3.32 -1.95
CA ALA A 157 14.93 4.01 -2.24
C ALA A 157 14.07 4.19 -0.97
N ALA A 158 13.97 3.16 -0.14
CA ALA A 158 13.24 3.24 1.11
C ALA A 158 13.89 4.20 2.13
N ARG A 159 15.21 4.15 2.27
CA ARG A 159 15.96 5.06 3.15
C ARG A 159 15.77 6.51 2.72
N LEU A 160 15.80 6.81 1.42
CA LEU A 160 15.52 8.15 0.89
C LEU A 160 14.13 8.64 1.29
N PHE A 161 13.09 7.83 1.06
CA PHE A 161 11.72 8.15 1.45
C PHE A 161 11.58 8.42 2.96
N LEU A 162 12.19 7.57 3.80
CA LEU A 162 12.09 7.68 5.25
C LEU A 162 12.85 8.89 5.79
N ASN A 163 14.04 9.19 5.25
CA ASN A 163 14.83 10.35 5.65
C ASN A 163 14.13 11.67 5.29
N ALA A 164 13.45 11.74 4.15
CA ALA A 164 12.65 12.90 3.77
C ALA A 164 11.47 13.17 4.73
N ARG A 165 11.05 12.17 5.50
CA ARG A 165 9.95 12.25 6.49
C ARG A 165 10.43 12.31 7.94
N GLY A 166 11.74 12.39 8.18
CA GLY A 166 12.32 12.53 9.53
C GLY A 166 11.87 13.82 10.23
N PRO A 167 11.98 13.90 11.58
CA PRO A 167 11.59 15.10 12.31
C PRO A 167 12.40 16.29 11.80
N ARG A 168 11.72 17.26 11.18
CA ARG A 168 12.32 18.55 10.85
C ARG A 168 12.77 19.16 12.18
N VAL A 169 14.08 19.25 12.40
CA VAL A 169 14.63 20.07 13.47
C VAL A 169 14.10 21.48 13.21
N LEU A 170 13.18 21.94 14.06
CA LEU A 170 12.76 23.33 14.08
C LEU A 170 14.01 24.14 14.45
N GLY A 171 14.68 24.68 13.43
CA GLY A 171 15.71 25.68 13.63
C GLY A 171 15.08 26.87 14.34
N HIS A 172 15.44 27.06 15.61
CA HIS A 172 15.15 28.28 16.32
C HIS A 172 15.90 29.42 15.63
N ALA A 173 15.12 30.34 15.05
CA ALA A 173 15.55 31.68 14.68
C ALA A 173 15.84 32.51 15.92
#